data_AF-A0A2E8VQ56-F1
#
_entry.id   AF-A0A2E8VQ56-F1
#
_cell.length_a   1.000
_cell.length_b   1.000
_cell.length_c   1.000
_cell.angle_alpha   90.00
_cell.angle_beta   90.00
_cell.angle_gamma   90.00
#
_symmetry.space_group_name_H-M   'P 1'
#
loop_
_entity.id
_entity.type
_entity.pdbx_description
1 polymer ?
#
loop_
_entity_poly.entity_id
_entity_poly.type
_entity_poly.pdbx_seq_one_letter_code
_entity_poly.pdbx_strand_id
1 'polypeptide(L)'
;MAISLLLLLAGCDSSSDSRSSIPDIPAITDNDGDGVPDSQDAFPADPAETADSDGDGVGDNADAFPNDAEETVDTDGDGVGDNADALPSDAGETADADADGVGDNADNCPADSNADQADGDVDGAGDACDALPEVYAYEGVFVPGASAVSYTGQTARHMLIAGLTDAMVALTERPGEAALITSELQFYVEGDGVDVTPHGFTVKGNENVIPGPNYGDVSTGKNLDGKIAGGNGEGGGETGRLIGEFIGWDEGMDADPLPIELADWYIDRLAAEASDGTTPTIATPTDPGVSINTVTVDAWGRDYRQLLQKFLLGAVTLSQGTNDYFQTDFAAALDQEGTKNYTAGEHDFDEAFGYFGAARDHNSYTDDEAAGKGGRDGWSNGYHDTNGDGDIDLRSEFVFGNAQNCAKRDRGTAGNANPTDYSKEAMDAFLAGRQILSNAAHDGELTEEAHTALMAQIEIAAKTWERCVAATVVHYINDTIADMGDYQAPNFADLDNFLDMAKHWGEMKGFALGLQFSPFSPFRDGSVEGIDVADLSTVLDLMGDAPVLADGSQAGVPPTGTAQEAIDAYVADLIAARGTLQTAYEFDAENVENW
;
A
#
# COMPACT_ATOMS: atom_id res chain seq x y z
N MET A 1 -30.11 22.17 -74.61
CA MET A 1 -31.03 22.73 -75.61
C MET A 1 -30.17 23.44 -76.67
N ALA A 2 -30.22 23.01 -77.94
CA ALA A 2 -29.63 23.59 -79.18
C ALA A 2 -28.12 23.92 -79.19
N ILE A 3 -27.21 23.29 -79.96
CA ILE A 3 -27.07 23.10 -81.43
C ILE A 3 -27.03 24.41 -82.26
N SER A 4 -25.88 24.55 -82.95
CA SER A 4 -25.62 25.13 -84.28
C SER A 4 -25.19 26.60 -84.39
N LEU A 5 -23.97 26.90 -84.90
CA LEU A 5 -23.54 26.93 -86.34
C LEU A 5 -23.66 28.40 -86.84
N LEU A 6 -22.76 29.04 -87.57
CA LEU A 6 -22.13 28.66 -88.84
C LEU A 6 -21.43 29.91 -89.44
N LEU A 7 -20.44 29.68 -90.33
CA LEU A 7 -20.10 30.49 -91.53
C LEU A 7 -19.27 31.79 -91.32
N LEU A 8 -18.30 32.16 -92.17
CA LEU A 8 -18.25 32.05 -93.63
C LEU A 8 -16.81 32.20 -94.19
N LEU A 9 -16.57 31.52 -95.31
CA LEU A 9 -15.34 31.42 -96.09
C LEU A 9 -15.13 32.56 -97.12
N ALA A 10 -13.84 32.90 -97.30
CA ALA A 10 -13.07 32.99 -98.55
C ALA A 10 -13.20 34.16 -99.57
N GLY A 11 -12.00 34.59 -99.99
CA GLY A 11 -11.62 35.00 -101.36
C GLY A 11 -10.92 36.36 -101.43
N CYS A 12 -9.86 36.62 -102.20
CA CYS A 12 -8.94 35.85 -103.03
C CYS A 12 -7.80 36.82 -103.49
N ASP A 13 -6.62 36.27 -103.79
CA ASP A 13 -5.72 36.62 -104.92
C ASP A 13 -4.51 37.58 -104.80
N SER A 14 -3.45 37.10 -105.47
CA SER A 14 -2.31 37.76 -106.12
C SER A 14 -0.98 38.02 -105.38
N SER A 15 0.05 37.40 -105.97
CA SER A 15 1.50 37.47 -105.80
C SER A 15 2.13 38.86 -105.62
N SER A 16 3.18 38.95 -104.79
CA SER A 16 4.56 39.14 -105.25
C SER A 16 5.52 39.35 -104.07
N ASP A 17 6.69 38.75 -104.23
CA ASP A 17 7.85 38.73 -103.34
C ASP A 17 8.33 40.15 -102.96
N SER A 18 8.42 40.43 -101.65
CA SER A 18 9.48 41.30 -101.13
C SER A 18 9.75 40.95 -99.67
N ARG A 19 10.92 40.35 -99.46
CA ARG A 19 11.65 40.20 -98.20
C ARG A 19 11.29 41.29 -97.18
N SER A 20 10.52 40.91 -96.16
CA SER A 20 10.58 41.54 -94.86
C SER A 20 11.37 40.59 -93.96
N SER A 21 12.56 41.02 -93.57
CA SER A 21 13.39 40.37 -92.58
C SER A 21 12.65 40.44 -91.26
N ILE A 22 11.90 39.37 -90.93
CA ILE A 22 11.61 39.10 -89.53
C ILE A 22 12.99 38.78 -88.94
N PRO A 23 13.51 39.55 -87.97
CA PRO A 23 14.68 39.10 -87.25
C PRO A 23 14.33 37.71 -86.68
N ASP A 24 15.22 36.72 -86.83
CA ASP A 24 15.14 35.49 -86.06
C ASP A 24 14.87 35.91 -84.61
N ILE A 25 13.64 35.69 -84.14
CA ILE A 25 13.38 35.71 -82.71
C ILE A 25 14.26 34.57 -82.21
N PRO A 26 15.24 34.82 -81.31
CA PRO A 26 16.03 33.74 -80.77
C PRO A 26 15.05 32.66 -80.32
N ALA A 27 15.25 31.42 -80.77
CA ALA A 27 14.44 30.31 -80.31
C ALA A 27 14.51 30.36 -78.78
N ILE A 28 13.40 30.74 -78.14
CA ILE A 28 13.22 30.60 -76.71
C ILE A 28 13.38 29.10 -76.48
N THR A 29 14.53 28.76 -75.90
CA THR A 29 14.82 27.38 -75.53
C THR A 29 13.95 27.11 -74.31
N ASP A 30 13.19 26.04 -74.40
CA ASP A 30 12.21 25.56 -73.43
C ASP A 30 12.42 24.04 -73.48
N ASN A 31 13.29 23.58 -72.58
CA ASN A 31 13.97 22.30 -72.70
C ASN A 31 13.12 21.12 -72.18
N ASP A 32 12.15 21.37 -71.30
CA ASP A 32 11.19 20.40 -70.79
C ASP A 32 9.76 20.60 -71.33
N GLY A 33 9.45 21.75 -71.93
CA GLY A 33 8.25 21.97 -72.72
C GLY A 33 7.02 22.39 -71.92
N ASP A 34 7.20 23.01 -70.75
CA ASP A 34 6.10 23.48 -69.90
C ASP A 34 5.56 24.87 -70.29
N GLY A 35 6.26 25.57 -71.19
CA GLY A 35 5.88 26.87 -71.72
C GLY A 35 6.59 28.07 -71.08
N VAL A 36 7.52 27.88 -70.13
CA VAL A 36 8.41 28.92 -69.61
C VAL A 36 9.79 28.80 -70.29
N PRO A 37 10.33 29.87 -70.91
CA PRO A 37 11.66 29.77 -71.53
C PRO A 37 12.75 29.52 -70.48
N ASP A 38 13.74 28.65 -70.75
CA ASP A 38 14.87 28.28 -69.87
C ASP A 38 15.55 29.48 -69.17
N SER A 39 15.53 30.66 -69.79
CA SER A 39 16.11 31.90 -69.24
C SER A 39 15.30 32.57 -68.10
N GLN A 40 14.05 32.15 -67.91
CA GLN A 40 13.09 32.66 -66.94
C GLN A 40 12.51 31.53 -66.07
N ASP A 41 13.03 30.32 -66.25
CA ASP A 41 12.61 29.10 -65.57
C ASP A 41 13.67 28.73 -64.54
N ALA A 42 13.25 28.57 -63.29
CA ALA A 42 14.13 28.14 -62.21
C ALA A 42 14.55 26.67 -62.35
N PHE A 43 13.73 25.85 -63.03
CA PHE A 43 13.94 24.41 -63.25
C PHE A 43 13.82 24.00 -64.73
N PRO A 44 14.74 24.43 -65.64
CA PRO A 44 14.66 24.20 -67.10
C PRO A 44 14.72 22.74 -67.59
N ALA A 45 14.59 21.76 -66.72
CA ALA A 45 14.55 20.35 -67.06
C ALA A 45 13.42 19.58 -66.35
N ASP A 46 12.62 20.25 -65.52
CA ASP A 46 11.47 19.67 -64.83
C ASP A 46 10.18 20.38 -65.25
N PRO A 47 9.37 19.78 -66.15
CA PRO A 47 8.18 20.43 -66.68
C PRO A 47 7.04 20.58 -65.65
N ALA A 48 7.24 20.12 -64.41
CA ALA A 48 6.31 20.33 -63.31
C ALA A 48 6.64 21.58 -62.48
N GLU A 49 7.81 22.19 -62.63
CA GLU A 49 8.29 23.31 -61.81
C GLU A 49 8.81 24.45 -62.67
N THR A 50 8.45 25.69 -62.32
CA THR A 50 8.86 26.88 -63.11
C THR A 50 9.46 28.01 -62.28
N ALA A 51 9.17 28.03 -60.98
CA ALA A 51 9.54 29.08 -60.05
C ALA A 51 10.12 28.47 -58.77
N ASP A 52 11.04 29.21 -58.17
CA ASP A 52 11.71 28.94 -56.89
C ASP A 52 11.71 30.29 -56.15
N SER A 53 10.64 30.54 -55.43
CA SER A 53 10.27 31.88 -54.96
C SER A 53 11.16 32.39 -53.83
N ASP A 54 11.76 31.50 -53.04
CA ASP A 54 12.70 31.82 -51.96
C ASP A 54 14.15 31.37 -52.23
N GLY A 55 14.38 30.53 -53.24
CA GLY A 55 15.70 30.21 -53.77
C GLY A 55 16.42 29.05 -53.07
N ASP A 56 15.68 28.14 -52.45
CA ASP A 56 16.25 27.00 -51.71
C ASP A 56 16.53 25.76 -52.59
N GLY A 57 16.01 25.76 -53.82
CA GLY A 57 16.21 24.72 -54.82
C GLY A 57 15.12 23.65 -54.88
N VAL A 58 14.00 23.81 -54.17
CA VAL A 58 12.75 23.08 -54.39
C VAL A 58 11.77 23.97 -55.17
N GLY A 59 11.05 23.42 -56.14
CA GLY A 59 10.15 24.23 -56.97
C GLY A 59 8.84 24.54 -56.27
N ASP A 60 8.28 25.74 -56.52
CA ASP A 60 7.08 26.27 -55.86
C ASP A 60 5.87 25.31 -55.86
N ASN A 61 5.75 24.36 -56.82
CA ASN A 61 4.64 23.41 -56.84
C ASN A 61 4.88 22.16 -55.97
N ALA A 62 6.14 21.82 -55.67
CA ALA A 62 6.54 20.70 -54.83
C ALA A 62 6.89 21.12 -53.40
N ASP A 63 7.20 22.40 -53.20
CA ASP A 63 7.53 23.00 -51.92
C ASP A 63 6.27 23.28 -51.08
N ALA A 64 6.25 22.78 -49.84
CA ALA A 64 5.18 23.05 -48.88
C ALA A 64 5.19 24.51 -48.39
N PHE A 65 6.35 25.17 -48.40
CA PHE A 65 6.56 26.55 -47.95
C PHE A 65 7.29 27.41 -49.00
N PRO A 66 6.67 27.73 -50.17
CA PRO A 66 7.34 28.40 -51.30
C PRO A 66 7.88 29.83 -51.06
N ASN A 67 7.87 30.34 -49.84
CA ASN A 67 8.42 31.65 -49.50
C ASN A 67 9.33 31.61 -48.26
N ASP A 68 9.67 30.42 -47.76
CA ASP A 68 10.54 30.19 -46.62
C ASP A 68 11.65 29.19 -46.97
N ALA A 69 12.80 29.71 -47.40
CA ALA A 69 13.96 28.91 -47.81
C ALA A 69 14.58 28.02 -46.69
N GLU A 70 14.08 28.09 -45.46
CA GLU A 70 14.48 27.18 -44.37
C GLU A 70 13.55 25.95 -44.24
N GLU A 71 12.43 25.88 -44.97
CA GLU A 71 11.44 24.81 -44.89
C GLU A 71 10.95 24.34 -46.26
N THR A 72 10.90 23.03 -46.50
CA THR A 72 10.45 22.46 -47.80
C THR A 72 9.43 21.34 -47.70
N VAL A 73 9.32 20.73 -46.51
CA VAL A 73 8.49 19.56 -46.25
C VAL A 73 7.62 19.84 -45.03
N ASP A 74 6.35 19.46 -45.13
CA ASP A 74 5.35 19.45 -44.06
C ASP A 74 4.77 18.02 -44.05
N THR A 75 5.37 17.14 -43.26
CA THR A 75 5.14 15.70 -43.35
C THR A 75 3.72 15.32 -42.87
N ASP A 76 3.15 16.04 -41.90
CA ASP A 76 1.83 15.76 -41.35
C ASP A 76 0.74 16.79 -41.72
N GLY A 77 1.13 17.91 -42.33
CA GLY A 77 0.22 18.88 -42.96
C GLY A 77 -0.37 19.88 -41.99
N ASP A 78 0.29 20.18 -40.87
CA ASP A 78 -0.20 21.09 -39.84
C ASP A 78 0.16 22.57 -40.08
N GLY A 79 1.04 22.82 -41.04
CA GLY A 79 1.47 24.15 -41.46
C GLY A 79 2.74 24.66 -40.76
N VAL A 80 3.45 23.82 -40.01
CA VAL A 80 4.83 24.04 -39.55
C VAL A 80 5.76 23.13 -40.36
N GLY A 81 6.90 23.64 -40.81
CA GLY A 81 7.82 22.85 -41.62
C GLY A 81 8.64 21.88 -40.78
N ASP A 82 8.99 20.72 -41.36
CA ASP A 82 9.70 19.62 -40.70
C ASP A 82 11.01 20.04 -39.98
N ASN A 83 11.67 21.14 -40.38
CA ASN A 83 12.89 21.60 -39.70
C ASN A 83 12.62 22.43 -38.43
N ALA A 84 11.46 23.08 -38.34
CA ALA A 84 11.01 23.87 -37.20
C ALA A 84 10.04 23.11 -36.28
N ASP A 85 9.44 22.04 -36.79
CA ASP A 85 8.53 21.17 -36.06
C ASP A 85 9.31 20.18 -35.18
N ALA A 86 9.00 20.16 -33.88
CA ALA A 86 9.59 19.22 -32.93
C ALA A 86 9.06 17.79 -33.11
N LEU A 87 7.83 17.62 -33.61
CA LEU A 87 7.21 16.33 -33.90
C LEU A 87 6.62 16.28 -35.33
N PRO A 88 7.47 16.24 -36.39
CA PRO A 88 7.07 16.34 -37.81
C PRO A 88 6.14 15.24 -38.35
N SER A 89 5.63 14.35 -37.51
CA SER A 89 4.72 13.27 -37.91
C SER A 89 3.42 13.27 -37.12
N ASP A 90 3.22 14.26 -36.26
CA ASP A 90 2.03 14.46 -35.46
C ASP A 90 1.49 15.89 -35.61
N ALA A 91 0.53 16.05 -36.52
CA ALA A 91 -0.10 17.34 -36.81
C ALA A 91 -0.84 18.00 -35.62
N GLY A 92 -0.90 17.34 -34.46
CA GLY A 92 -1.40 17.90 -33.22
C GLY A 92 -0.33 18.62 -32.38
N GLU A 93 0.95 18.45 -32.69
CA GLU A 93 2.08 18.85 -31.85
C GLU A 93 3.20 19.49 -32.66
N THR A 94 3.47 20.77 -32.41
CA THR A 94 4.52 21.54 -33.14
C THR A 94 5.72 21.91 -32.29
N ALA A 95 5.60 21.72 -30.97
CA ALA A 95 6.58 22.15 -29.99
C ALA A 95 6.74 21.05 -28.92
N ASP A 96 7.97 20.93 -28.43
CA ASP A 96 8.38 20.06 -27.32
C ASP A 96 9.44 20.86 -26.55
N ALA A 97 8.99 21.61 -25.56
CA ALA A 97 9.78 22.65 -24.91
C ALA A 97 10.90 22.08 -24.02
N ASP A 98 10.75 20.86 -23.51
CA ASP A 98 11.74 20.20 -22.67
C ASP A 98 12.50 19.05 -23.37
N ALA A 99 12.10 18.73 -24.60
CA ALA A 99 12.71 17.75 -25.49
C ALA A 99 12.66 16.31 -24.98
N ASP A 100 11.57 15.93 -24.31
CA ASP A 100 11.37 14.58 -23.79
C ASP A 100 10.72 13.61 -24.80
N GLY A 101 10.21 14.15 -25.92
CA GLY A 101 9.56 13.41 -26.99
C GLY A 101 8.03 13.36 -26.91
N VAL A 102 7.42 14.07 -25.96
CA VAL A 102 5.98 14.35 -25.86
C VAL A 102 5.76 15.81 -26.26
N GLY A 103 4.78 16.08 -27.12
CA GLY A 103 4.50 17.45 -27.57
C GLY A 103 3.78 18.28 -26.51
N ASP A 104 4.04 19.58 -26.47
CA ASP A 104 3.54 20.53 -25.47
C ASP A 104 2.00 20.48 -25.26
N ASN A 105 1.19 20.07 -26.25
CA ASN A 105 -0.27 20.00 -26.08
C ASN A 105 -0.74 18.71 -25.38
N ALA A 106 0.03 17.63 -25.47
CA ALA A 106 -0.22 16.36 -24.81
C ALA A 106 0.57 16.21 -23.49
N ASP A 107 1.58 17.05 -23.29
CA ASP A 107 2.49 17.00 -22.16
C ASP A 107 1.86 17.55 -20.87
N ASN A 108 1.82 16.72 -19.82
CA ASN A 108 1.37 17.11 -18.48
C ASN A 108 2.44 17.85 -17.65
N CYS A 109 3.68 17.97 -18.15
CA CYS A 109 4.73 18.83 -17.63
C CYS A 109 5.54 19.52 -18.74
N PRO A 110 4.97 20.50 -19.48
CA PRO A 110 5.60 21.13 -20.67
C PRO A 110 6.94 21.87 -20.47
N ALA A 111 7.54 21.81 -19.29
CA ALA A 111 8.82 22.42 -19.00
C ALA A 111 9.81 21.48 -18.30
N ASP A 112 9.39 20.27 -17.94
CA ASP A 112 10.10 19.35 -17.06
C ASP A 112 10.03 17.91 -17.59
N SER A 113 11.05 17.52 -18.35
CA SER A 113 11.12 16.25 -19.08
C SER A 113 10.63 15.02 -18.31
N ASN A 114 9.56 14.40 -18.81
CA ASN A 114 8.88 13.25 -18.23
C ASN A 114 8.17 12.40 -19.31
N ALA A 115 8.96 11.75 -20.18
CA ALA A 115 8.44 10.98 -21.31
C ALA A 115 7.49 9.82 -20.95
N ASP A 116 7.42 9.42 -19.68
CA ASP A 116 6.46 8.44 -19.18
C ASP A 116 5.08 9.04 -18.81
N GLN A 117 5.01 10.38 -18.71
CA GLN A 117 3.81 11.17 -18.39
C GLN A 117 3.13 10.67 -17.11
N ALA A 118 3.93 10.20 -16.15
CA ALA A 118 3.43 9.73 -14.87
C ALA A 118 2.72 10.88 -14.13
N ASP A 119 1.56 10.58 -13.57
CA ASP A 119 0.70 11.48 -12.79
C ASP A 119 0.07 10.63 -11.68
N GLY A 120 0.67 10.67 -10.50
CA GLY A 120 0.35 9.78 -9.39
C GLY A 120 -0.95 10.12 -8.65
N ASP A 121 -1.37 11.38 -8.67
CA ASP A 121 -2.60 11.86 -8.03
C ASP A 121 -3.72 12.26 -9.03
N VAL A 122 -3.44 12.13 -10.32
CA VAL A 122 -4.39 12.22 -11.42
C VAL A 122 -5.13 13.56 -11.44
N ASP A 123 -4.39 14.63 -11.16
CA ASP A 123 -4.89 16.00 -11.21
C ASP A 123 -4.61 16.71 -12.55
N GLY A 124 -3.87 16.04 -13.43
CA GLY A 124 -3.51 16.50 -14.77
C GLY A 124 -2.15 17.18 -14.86
N ALA A 125 -1.45 17.41 -13.75
CA ALA A 125 -0.04 17.76 -13.72
C ALA A 125 0.82 16.50 -13.49
N GLY A 126 1.89 16.34 -14.26
CA GLY A 126 2.74 15.16 -14.12
C GLY A 126 3.64 15.20 -12.88
N ASP A 127 4.07 14.04 -12.41
CA ASP A 127 4.92 13.86 -11.22
C ASP A 127 6.25 14.66 -11.30
N ALA A 128 6.72 14.99 -12.50
CA ALA A 128 7.95 15.76 -12.71
C ALA A 128 7.81 17.24 -12.34
N CYS A 129 6.62 17.81 -12.51
CA CYS A 129 6.31 19.20 -12.19
C CYS A 129 5.36 19.35 -10.98
N ASP A 130 4.67 18.28 -10.60
CA ASP A 130 3.87 18.13 -9.38
C ASP A 130 4.14 16.79 -8.68
N ALA A 131 5.25 16.74 -7.93
CA ALA A 131 5.65 15.51 -7.27
C ALA A 131 4.75 15.17 -6.07
N LEU A 132 4.37 13.90 -5.96
CA LEU A 132 3.71 13.37 -4.75
C LEU A 132 4.47 13.74 -3.46
N PRO A 133 3.77 14.04 -2.36
CA PRO A 133 4.41 14.36 -1.08
C PRO A 133 5.28 13.21 -0.56
N GLU A 134 6.48 13.51 -0.07
CA GLU A 134 7.36 12.53 0.60
C GLU A 134 6.98 12.26 2.06
N VAL A 135 6.16 13.13 2.64
CA VAL A 135 5.73 13.10 4.05
C VAL A 135 4.22 13.22 4.11
N TYR A 136 3.59 12.42 4.99
CA TYR A 136 2.15 12.42 5.24
C TYR A 136 1.72 13.67 6.02
N ALA A 137 1.79 14.82 5.36
CA ALA A 137 1.48 16.13 5.90
C ALA A 137 0.73 16.95 4.86
N TYR A 138 -0.53 17.28 5.17
CA TYR A 138 -1.44 17.96 4.26
C TYR A 138 -1.98 19.22 4.92
N GLU A 139 -1.99 20.34 4.18
CA GLU A 139 -2.67 21.57 4.60
C GLU A 139 -4.16 21.47 4.29
N GLY A 140 -4.99 21.98 5.18
CA GLY A 140 -6.44 21.91 5.01
C GLY A 140 -7.06 23.12 4.34
N VAL A 141 -8.16 22.88 3.63
CA VAL A 141 -8.82 23.84 2.73
C VAL A 141 -9.63 24.93 3.44
N PHE A 142 -10.02 24.71 4.71
CA PHE A 142 -10.97 25.57 5.41
C PHE A 142 -10.32 26.66 6.28
N VAL A 143 -9.06 26.46 6.68
CA VAL A 143 -8.26 27.29 7.58
C VAL A 143 -6.82 27.30 7.07
N PRO A 144 -6.38 28.40 6.44
CA PRO A 144 -5.04 28.50 5.86
C PRO A 144 -3.91 28.19 6.85
N GLY A 145 -2.97 27.33 6.44
CA GLY A 145 -1.79 26.94 7.23
C GLY A 145 -2.08 26.03 8.42
N ALA A 146 -3.31 25.52 8.57
CA ALA A 146 -3.61 24.49 9.56
C ALA A 146 -3.55 23.09 8.91
N SER A 147 -3.14 22.10 9.69
CA SER A 147 -3.07 20.70 9.25
C SER A 147 -4.47 20.16 8.92
N ALA A 148 -4.58 19.43 7.81
CA ALA A 148 -5.72 18.57 7.49
C ALA A 148 -5.61 17.19 8.14
N VAL A 149 -4.41 16.79 8.58
CA VAL A 149 -4.14 15.43 9.07
C VAL A 149 -4.66 15.19 10.49
N SER A 150 -5.51 14.18 10.69
CA SER A 150 -6.02 13.78 12.02
C SER A 150 -6.29 12.29 12.16
N TYR A 151 -5.59 11.62 13.08
CA TYR A 151 -5.85 10.21 13.43
C TYR A 151 -5.49 9.91 14.90
N THR A 152 -5.71 10.89 15.78
CA THR A 152 -5.27 10.80 17.18
C THR A 152 -5.83 9.59 17.93
N GLY A 153 -7.06 9.18 17.58
CA GLY A 153 -7.72 8.03 18.22
C GLY A 153 -7.07 6.70 17.89
N GLN A 154 -6.47 6.59 16.72
CA GLN A 154 -5.77 5.40 16.22
C GLN A 154 -4.47 5.22 16.99
N THR A 155 -3.67 6.29 17.12
CA THR A 155 -2.46 6.30 17.96
C THR A 155 -2.79 5.92 19.41
N ALA A 156 -3.86 6.47 19.99
CA ALA A 156 -4.29 6.11 21.34
C ALA A 156 -4.61 4.61 21.48
N ARG A 157 -5.18 3.97 20.45
CA ARG A 157 -5.47 2.52 20.47
C ARG A 157 -4.22 1.67 20.29
N HIS A 158 -3.25 2.08 19.48
CA HIS A 158 -1.92 1.46 19.48
C HIS A 158 -1.30 1.48 20.88
N MET A 159 -1.42 2.61 21.59
CA MET A 159 -0.93 2.73 22.96
C MET A 159 -1.72 1.91 23.99
N LEU A 160 -3.03 1.75 23.81
CA LEU A 160 -3.83 0.88 24.67
C LEU A 160 -3.43 -0.59 24.50
N ILE A 161 -3.20 -1.04 23.27
CA ILE A 161 -2.67 -2.39 22.99
C ILE A 161 -1.27 -2.55 23.61
N ALA A 162 -0.40 -1.54 23.48
CA ALA A 162 0.92 -1.56 24.11
C ALA A 162 0.83 -1.60 25.64
N GLY A 163 -0.02 -0.76 26.26
CA GLY A 163 -0.23 -0.73 27.71
C GLY A 163 -0.82 -2.02 28.26
N LEU A 164 -1.78 -2.63 27.55
CA LEU A 164 -2.29 -3.96 27.86
C LEU A 164 -1.15 -5.00 27.83
N THR A 165 -0.30 -4.93 26.80
CA THR A 165 0.87 -5.81 26.69
C THR A 165 1.83 -5.63 27.87
N ASP A 166 2.15 -4.39 28.23
CA ASP A 166 3.01 -4.08 29.37
C ASP A 166 2.41 -4.54 30.70
N ALA A 167 1.10 -4.39 30.87
CA ALA A 167 0.38 -4.90 32.03
C ALA A 167 0.50 -6.43 32.12
N MET A 168 0.32 -7.16 31.00
CA MET A 168 0.50 -8.60 30.95
C MET A 168 1.94 -9.03 31.28
N VAL A 169 2.95 -8.31 30.76
CA VAL A 169 4.37 -8.59 31.06
C VAL A 169 4.70 -8.36 32.54
N ALA A 170 4.06 -7.38 33.17
CA ALA A 170 4.25 -7.07 34.58
C ALA A 170 3.51 -8.04 35.53
N LEU A 171 2.64 -8.91 35.02
CA LEU A 171 1.91 -9.86 35.85
C LEU A 171 2.85 -10.87 36.52
N THR A 172 2.53 -11.15 37.77
CA THR A 172 3.14 -12.20 38.58
C THR A 172 2.03 -12.99 39.24
N GLU A 173 2.35 -14.18 39.75
CA GLU A 173 1.41 -15.01 40.49
C GLU A 173 0.78 -14.25 41.67
N ARG A 174 -0.55 -14.13 41.67
CA ARG A 174 -1.40 -13.44 42.66
C ARG A 174 -2.59 -14.34 43.05
N PRO A 175 -2.35 -15.33 43.93
CA PRO A 175 -3.33 -16.37 44.21
C PRO A 175 -4.68 -15.83 44.71
N GLY A 176 -5.76 -16.23 44.04
CA GLY A 176 -7.13 -15.84 44.39
C GLY A 176 -7.57 -14.44 43.92
N GLU A 177 -6.75 -13.75 43.12
CA GLU A 177 -7.04 -12.40 42.62
C GLU A 177 -7.56 -12.36 41.17
N ALA A 178 -8.03 -13.48 40.61
CA ALA A 178 -8.53 -13.58 39.22
C ALA A 178 -9.39 -12.38 38.79
N ALA A 179 -10.43 -12.05 39.55
CA ALA A 179 -11.34 -10.95 39.22
C ALA A 179 -10.68 -9.56 39.23
N LEU A 180 -9.65 -9.36 40.06
CA LEU A 180 -8.87 -8.11 40.07
C LEU A 180 -7.98 -8.05 38.83
N ILE A 181 -7.32 -9.15 38.48
CA ILE A 181 -6.47 -9.23 37.28
C ILE A 181 -7.30 -9.04 36.01
N THR A 182 -8.45 -9.72 35.89
CA THR A 182 -9.39 -9.49 34.78
C THR A 182 -9.77 -8.01 34.70
N SER A 183 -10.14 -7.37 35.81
CA SER A 183 -10.49 -5.94 35.82
C SER A 183 -9.33 -5.02 35.44
N GLU A 184 -8.09 -5.36 35.80
CA GLU A 184 -6.89 -4.59 35.45
C GLU A 184 -6.54 -4.69 33.96
N LEU A 185 -6.78 -5.85 33.34
CA LEU A 185 -6.56 -6.07 31.90
C LEU A 185 -7.72 -5.51 31.06
N GLN A 186 -8.97 -5.72 31.50
CA GLN A 186 -10.17 -5.19 30.85
C GLN A 186 -10.24 -3.66 30.86
N PHE A 187 -9.50 -3.00 31.76
CA PHE A 187 -9.33 -1.55 31.73
C PHE A 187 -8.89 -1.01 30.35
N TYR A 188 -8.03 -1.74 29.63
CA TYR A 188 -7.57 -1.31 28.30
C TYR A 188 -8.61 -1.53 27.20
N VAL A 189 -9.50 -2.52 27.40
CA VAL A 189 -10.53 -2.89 26.42
C VAL A 189 -11.77 -2.03 26.62
N GLU A 190 -12.37 -2.06 27.80
CA GLU A 190 -13.68 -1.44 28.09
C GLU A 190 -13.58 -0.15 28.93
N GLY A 191 -12.42 0.14 29.52
CA GLY A 191 -12.30 1.10 30.62
C GLY A 191 -12.78 2.53 30.31
N ASP A 192 -13.81 2.96 31.03
CA ASP A 192 -14.20 4.37 31.10
C ASP A 192 -13.18 5.16 31.94
N GLY A 193 -12.59 6.23 31.38
CA GLY A 193 -11.73 7.16 32.11
C GLY A 193 -10.23 6.89 32.01
N VAL A 194 -9.77 6.17 30.98
CA VAL A 194 -8.33 6.03 30.67
C VAL A 194 -7.60 7.37 30.53
N ASP A 195 -8.33 8.45 30.20
CA ASP A 195 -7.79 9.77 29.86
C ASP A 195 -6.79 10.33 30.87
N VAL A 196 -6.99 10.09 32.16
CA VAL A 196 -6.15 10.61 33.25
C VAL A 196 -5.09 9.61 33.73
N THR A 197 -5.00 8.46 33.06
CA THR A 197 -4.07 7.39 33.42
C THR A 197 -2.76 7.59 32.66
N PRO A 198 -1.61 7.65 33.37
CA PRO A 198 -0.31 7.71 32.71
C PRO A 198 -0.09 6.49 31.82
N HIS A 199 0.26 6.71 30.55
CA HIS A 199 0.45 5.61 29.61
C HIS A 199 1.78 4.85 29.83
N GLY A 200 2.74 5.43 30.55
CA GLY A 200 4.02 4.78 30.88
C GLY A 200 4.95 4.48 29.69
N PHE A 201 4.48 4.70 28.47
CA PHE A 201 5.23 4.49 27.22
C PHE A 201 6.59 5.20 27.25
N THR A 202 7.64 4.46 26.90
CA THR A 202 9.02 4.96 26.79
C THR A 202 9.63 4.45 25.50
N VAL A 203 10.45 5.30 24.87
CA VAL A 203 11.22 4.94 23.67
C VAL A 203 12.62 4.43 24.06
N LYS A 204 13.24 3.60 23.21
CA LYS A 204 14.52 2.93 23.51
C LYS A 204 15.67 3.88 23.85
N GLY A 205 15.73 5.05 23.24
CA GLY A 205 16.75 6.08 23.50
C GLY A 205 16.48 6.92 24.74
N ASN A 206 15.33 6.74 25.40
CA ASN A 206 14.86 7.51 26.56
C ASN A 206 14.62 9.01 26.26
N GLU A 207 14.43 9.37 24.99
CA GLU A 207 13.87 10.67 24.62
C GLU A 207 12.49 10.83 25.27
N ASN A 208 12.10 12.08 25.51
CA ASN A 208 10.78 12.36 26.04
C ASN A 208 9.74 12.13 24.95
N VAL A 209 8.57 11.64 25.36
CA VAL A 209 7.51 11.23 24.45
C VAL A 209 6.34 12.18 24.61
N ILE A 210 5.84 12.68 23.47
CA ILE A 210 4.66 13.52 23.40
C ILE A 210 3.63 12.89 22.45
N PRO A 211 2.36 13.28 22.53
CA PRO A 211 1.70 13.96 23.65
C PRO A 211 1.66 13.06 24.90
N GLY A 212 1.74 13.66 26.09
CA GLY A 212 1.75 12.87 27.32
C GLY A 212 1.73 13.74 28.58
N PRO A 213 1.63 13.11 29.78
CA PRO A 213 1.95 11.72 30.04
C PRO A 213 0.77 10.73 30.05
N ASN A 214 -0.46 11.17 29.77
CA ASN A 214 -1.67 10.33 29.92
C ASN A 214 -2.27 9.94 28.56
N TYR A 215 -3.04 8.84 28.54
CA TYR A 215 -3.75 8.41 27.32
C TYR A 215 -4.62 9.53 26.71
N GLY A 216 -5.27 10.34 27.56
CA GLY A 216 -6.12 11.44 27.11
C GLY A 216 -5.37 12.60 26.46
N ASP A 217 -4.06 12.74 26.73
CA ASP A 217 -3.22 13.72 26.05
C ASP A 217 -3.00 13.31 24.58
N VAL A 218 -3.01 12.01 24.30
CA VAL A 218 -2.93 11.44 22.95
C VAL A 218 -4.29 11.43 22.28
N SER A 219 -5.36 10.97 22.94
CA SER A 219 -6.73 11.20 22.47
C SER A 219 -7.72 10.86 23.57
N THR A 220 -8.68 11.76 23.81
CA THR A 220 -9.68 11.60 24.88
C THR A 220 -10.76 10.59 24.53
N GLY A 221 -11.21 9.81 25.52
CA GLY A 221 -12.37 8.92 25.44
C GLY A 221 -12.15 7.70 24.54
N LYS A 222 -10.92 7.18 24.47
CA LYS A 222 -10.59 6.01 23.64
C LYS A 222 -10.47 4.75 24.48
N ASN A 223 -10.98 3.65 23.94
CA ASN A 223 -10.81 2.29 24.43
C ASN A 223 -10.75 1.35 23.20
N LEU A 224 -10.61 0.03 23.42
CA LEU A 224 -10.62 -0.96 22.33
C LEU A 224 -12.02 -1.53 22.06
N ASP A 225 -12.93 -1.45 23.03
CA ASP A 225 -14.32 -1.84 22.88
C ASP A 225 -14.99 -1.11 21.71
N GLY A 226 -15.85 -1.84 20.99
CA GLY A 226 -16.47 -1.40 19.75
C GLY A 226 -15.52 -1.18 18.57
N LYS A 227 -14.21 -1.41 18.73
CA LYS A 227 -13.20 -1.32 17.66
C LYS A 227 -12.51 -2.64 17.36
N ILE A 228 -12.69 -3.63 18.23
CA ILE A 228 -12.45 -5.03 17.91
C ILE A 228 -13.45 -5.45 16.81
N ALA A 229 -12.96 -6.12 15.77
CA ALA A 229 -13.71 -6.55 14.60
C ALA A 229 -15.02 -7.25 14.98
N GLY A 230 -16.06 -7.06 14.17
CA GLY A 230 -17.39 -7.59 14.46
C GLY A 230 -18.13 -6.86 15.60
N GLY A 231 -17.44 -6.06 16.40
CA GLY A 231 -18.07 -5.27 17.46
C GLY A 231 -18.61 -6.08 18.63
N ASN A 232 -19.40 -5.43 19.48
CA ASN A 232 -20.02 -6.03 20.67
C ASN A 232 -21.50 -6.42 20.47
N GLY A 233 -22.00 -6.36 19.23
CA GLY A 233 -23.42 -6.62 18.91
C GLY A 233 -24.40 -5.52 19.38
N GLU A 234 -23.95 -4.51 20.12
CA GLU A 234 -24.77 -3.43 20.69
C GLU A 234 -24.54 -2.05 20.03
N GLY A 235 -23.78 -1.99 18.93
CA GLY A 235 -23.62 -0.78 18.11
C GLY A 235 -22.26 -0.10 18.20
N GLY A 236 -21.22 -0.79 18.70
CA GLY A 236 -19.82 -0.45 18.45
C GLY A 236 -19.18 -1.54 17.58
N GLY A 237 -18.70 -1.19 16.39
CA GLY A 237 -18.15 -2.13 15.40
C GLY A 237 -19.24 -2.81 14.56
N GLU A 238 -19.06 -2.87 13.25
CA GLU A 238 -20.05 -3.46 12.35
C GLU A 238 -19.87 -4.98 12.23
N THR A 239 -20.75 -5.75 12.89
CA THR A 239 -20.88 -7.22 12.73
C THR A 239 -21.01 -7.63 11.25
N GLY A 240 -21.62 -6.78 10.43
CA GLY A 240 -21.85 -7.02 9.01
C GLY A 240 -20.59 -7.01 8.13
N ARG A 241 -19.40 -6.71 8.69
CA ARG A 241 -18.16 -6.61 7.91
C ARG A 241 -17.19 -7.78 8.10
N LEU A 242 -17.47 -8.75 8.96
CA LEU A 242 -16.66 -9.99 9.07
C LEU A 242 -16.68 -10.80 7.77
N ILE A 243 -15.64 -11.61 7.51
CA ILE A 243 -15.66 -12.62 6.43
C ILE A 243 -16.57 -13.78 6.87
N GLY A 244 -17.89 -13.57 6.81
CA GLY A 244 -18.86 -14.52 7.34
C GLY A 244 -18.89 -14.51 8.88
N GLU A 245 -18.82 -15.69 9.49
CA GLU A 245 -18.74 -15.88 10.95
C GLU A 245 -17.27 -15.88 11.41
N PHE A 246 -17.01 -15.53 12.67
CA PHE A 246 -15.65 -15.63 13.22
C PHE A 246 -15.23 -17.11 13.32
N ILE A 247 -14.05 -17.44 12.81
CA ILE A 247 -13.57 -18.83 12.72
C ILE A 247 -12.14 -18.99 13.26
N GLY A 248 -11.79 -20.26 13.51
CA GLY A 248 -10.42 -20.68 13.84
C GLY A 248 -10.09 -20.67 15.33
N TRP A 249 -11.09 -20.59 16.20
CA TRP A 249 -10.94 -20.82 17.63
C TRP A 249 -12.24 -21.35 18.24
N ASP A 250 -12.20 -22.48 18.92
CA ASP A 250 -13.40 -23.12 19.48
C ASP A 250 -13.50 -22.95 21.01
N GLU A 251 -12.37 -22.97 21.73
CA GLU A 251 -12.41 -23.04 23.19
C GLU A 251 -12.98 -21.75 23.81
N GLY A 252 -14.12 -21.89 24.48
CA GLY A 252 -14.74 -20.81 25.25
C GLY A 252 -15.60 -19.84 24.45
N MET A 253 -15.78 -20.12 23.16
CA MET A 253 -16.64 -19.36 22.26
C MET A 253 -18.10 -19.83 22.33
N ASP A 254 -19.04 -18.93 22.02
CA ASP A 254 -20.44 -19.29 21.91
C ASP A 254 -20.81 -19.86 20.51
N ALA A 255 -22.10 -19.91 20.17
CA ALA A 255 -22.55 -20.51 18.91
C ALA A 255 -22.37 -19.58 17.69
N ASP A 256 -22.30 -18.26 17.92
CA ASP A 256 -22.21 -17.21 16.91
C ASP A 256 -21.05 -16.26 17.30
N PRO A 257 -19.81 -16.78 17.36
CA PRO A 257 -18.75 -16.15 18.13
C PRO A 257 -18.35 -14.79 17.56
N LEU A 258 -18.09 -13.85 18.47
CA LEU A 258 -17.54 -12.54 18.13
C LEU A 258 -16.05 -12.45 18.49
N PRO A 259 -15.24 -11.70 17.70
CA PRO A 259 -13.84 -11.47 18.02
C PRO A 259 -13.58 -10.90 19.43
N ILE A 260 -14.51 -10.11 19.99
CA ILE A 260 -14.40 -9.61 21.37
C ILE A 260 -14.47 -10.72 22.41
N GLU A 261 -15.26 -11.78 22.19
CA GLU A 261 -15.34 -12.92 23.10
C GLU A 261 -13.99 -13.62 23.23
N LEU A 262 -13.21 -13.69 22.14
CA LEU A 262 -11.87 -14.28 22.18
C LEU A 262 -10.90 -13.41 22.98
N ALA A 263 -10.97 -12.08 22.83
CA ALA A 263 -10.14 -11.17 23.61
C ALA A 263 -10.44 -11.30 25.11
N ASP A 264 -11.72 -11.33 25.47
CA ASP A 264 -12.18 -11.52 26.85
C ASP A 264 -11.76 -12.89 27.39
N TRP A 265 -11.88 -13.93 26.57
CA TRP A 265 -11.48 -15.27 26.94
C TRP A 265 -9.98 -15.37 27.21
N TYR A 266 -9.13 -14.75 26.38
CA TYR A 266 -7.68 -14.71 26.65
C TYR A 266 -7.36 -13.98 27.95
N ILE A 267 -8.04 -12.85 28.23
CA ILE A 267 -7.88 -12.11 29.49
C ILE A 267 -8.26 -12.98 30.69
N ASP A 268 -9.41 -13.67 30.63
CA ASP A 268 -9.89 -14.52 31.71
C ASP A 268 -8.98 -15.73 31.93
N ARG A 269 -8.40 -16.30 30.87
CA ARG A 269 -7.43 -17.38 30.98
C ARG A 269 -6.13 -16.92 31.61
N LEU A 270 -5.59 -15.79 31.17
CA LEU A 270 -4.40 -15.21 31.77
C LEU A 270 -4.63 -14.87 33.25
N ALA A 271 -5.80 -14.33 33.60
CA ALA A 271 -6.17 -14.07 34.99
C ALA A 271 -6.28 -15.35 35.82
N ALA A 272 -6.79 -16.45 35.23
CA ALA A 272 -6.83 -17.75 35.88
C ALA A 272 -5.42 -18.32 36.12
N GLU A 273 -4.56 -18.33 35.10
CA GLU A 273 -3.17 -18.79 35.21
C GLU A 273 -2.38 -17.97 36.24
N ALA A 274 -2.59 -16.66 36.30
CA ALA A 274 -1.91 -15.77 37.24
C ALA A 274 -2.49 -15.78 38.66
N SER A 275 -3.50 -16.59 38.96
CA SER A 275 -4.17 -16.57 40.27
C SER A 275 -4.55 -17.93 40.84
N ASP A 276 -4.21 -19.02 40.17
CA ASP A 276 -4.57 -20.37 40.61
C ASP A 276 -3.68 -20.87 41.78
N GLY A 277 -2.58 -20.18 42.08
CA GLY A 277 -1.61 -20.55 43.11
C GLY A 277 -0.77 -21.77 42.75
N THR A 278 -0.74 -22.14 41.46
CA THR A 278 0.04 -23.24 40.92
C THR A 278 1.13 -22.73 39.99
N THR A 279 2.03 -23.62 39.57
CA THR A 279 3.06 -23.28 38.60
C THR A 279 3.22 -24.50 37.72
N PRO A 280 2.81 -24.42 36.45
CA PRO A 280 2.90 -25.56 35.57
C PRO A 280 4.37 -25.97 35.36
N THR A 281 4.57 -27.24 35.01
CA THR A 281 5.91 -27.80 34.84
C THR A 281 6.02 -28.56 33.52
N ILE A 282 7.18 -28.50 32.91
CA ILE A 282 7.54 -29.27 31.72
C ILE A 282 8.60 -30.34 32.04
N ALA A 283 8.72 -31.32 31.16
CA ALA A 283 9.77 -32.32 31.23
C ALA A 283 10.92 -31.98 30.27
N THR A 284 12.16 -32.09 30.77
CA THR A 284 13.42 -32.00 30.02
C THR A 284 14.22 -33.31 30.19
N PRO A 285 15.25 -33.58 29.37
CA PRO A 285 16.09 -34.77 29.50
C PRO A 285 16.75 -34.93 30.87
N THR A 286 16.92 -33.83 31.61
CA THR A 286 17.63 -33.83 32.90
C THR A 286 16.73 -33.63 34.12
N ASP A 287 15.52 -33.12 33.93
CA ASP A 287 14.56 -32.83 34.99
C ASP A 287 13.11 -32.96 34.46
N PRO A 288 12.29 -33.88 35.00
CA PRO A 288 10.90 -34.08 34.58
C PRO A 288 9.91 -33.03 35.15
N GLY A 289 10.35 -32.05 35.92
CA GLY A 289 9.48 -31.08 36.59
C GLY A 289 10.02 -29.65 36.61
N VAL A 290 10.55 -29.18 35.46
CA VAL A 290 11.05 -27.81 35.33
C VAL A 290 9.86 -26.85 35.35
N SER A 291 9.83 -25.93 36.30
CA SER A 291 8.77 -24.92 36.42
C SER A 291 8.81 -23.90 35.29
N ILE A 292 7.64 -23.60 34.72
CA ILE A 292 7.43 -22.47 33.83
C ILE A 292 7.42 -21.21 34.71
N ASN A 293 8.40 -20.33 34.55
CA ASN A 293 8.59 -19.18 35.43
C ASN A 293 7.89 -17.91 34.91
N THR A 294 6.71 -18.07 34.30
CA THR A 294 5.85 -16.97 33.85
C THR A 294 4.39 -17.41 33.98
N VAL A 295 3.51 -16.45 34.22
CA VAL A 295 2.05 -16.65 34.25
C VAL A 295 1.40 -16.42 32.89
N THR A 296 2.16 -15.91 31.92
CA THR A 296 1.64 -15.61 30.58
C THR A 296 1.57 -16.83 29.66
N VAL A 297 2.21 -17.94 30.06
CA VAL A 297 2.30 -19.17 29.28
C VAL A 297 1.73 -20.33 30.10
N ASP A 298 0.76 -21.03 29.55
CA ASP A 298 0.13 -22.17 30.23
C ASP A 298 0.86 -23.51 29.97
N ALA A 299 0.38 -24.57 30.61
CA ALA A 299 0.89 -25.94 30.42
C ALA A 299 0.74 -26.48 28.98
N TRP A 300 -0.08 -25.86 28.14
CA TRP A 300 -0.37 -26.32 26.78
C TRP A 300 0.43 -25.54 25.74
N GLY A 301 1.37 -24.69 26.16
CA GLY A 301 2.23 -23.92 25.27
C GLY A 301 1.54 -22.71 24.65
N ARG A 302 0.48 -22.18 25.28
CA ARG A 302 -0.21 -20.98 24.81
C ARG A 302 0.36 -19.76 25.52
N ASP A 303 1.07 -18.89 24.80
CA ASP A 303 1.47 -17.57 25.29
C ASP A 303 0.32 -16.56 25.08
N TYR A 304 -0.49 -16.33 26.12
CA TYR A 304 -1.66 -15.45 26.06
C TYR A 304 -1.30 -13.99 25.77
N ARG A 305 -0.09 -13.55 26.14
CA ARG A 305 0.38 -12.21 25.80
C ARG A 305 0.55 -12.08 24.29
N GLN A 306 1.14 -13.09 23.64
CA GLN A 306 1.34 -13.07 22.19
C GLN A 306 0.02 -13.23 21.44
N LEU A 307 -0.80 -14.20 21.86
CA LEU A 307 -2.12 -14.42 21.25
C LEU A 307 -2.95 -13.15 21.28
N LEU A 308 -3.16 -12.54 22.45
CA LEU A 308 -4.00 -11.37 22.60
C LEU A 308 -3.43 -10.16 21.85
N GLN A 309 -2.13 -9.88 21.99
CA GLN A 309 -1.54 -8.73 21.31
C GLN A 309 -1.63 -8.85 19.78
N LYS A 310 -1.22 -9.99 19.21
CA LYS A 310 -1.20 -10.15 17.75
C LYS A 310 -2.60 -10.21 17.17
N PHE A 311 -3.52 -10.85 17.89
CA PHE A 311 -4.93 -10.85 17.53
C PHE A 311 -5.49 -9.43 17.49
N LEU A 312 -5.23 -8.58 18.49
CA LEU A 312 -5.70 -7.19 18.49
C LEU A 312 -5.07 -6.35 17.36
N LEU A 313 -3.84 -6.64 16.92
CA LEU A 313 -3.28 -5.99 15.74
C LEU A 313 -4.07 -6.33 14.46
N GLY A 314 -4.62 -7.55 14.34
CA GLY A 314 -5.54 -7.90 13.26
C GLY A 314 -6.95 -7.33 13.48
N ALA A 315 -7.54 -7.65 14.63
CA ALA A 315 -8.94 -7.39 14.95
C ALA A 315 -9.24 -5.91 15.20
N VAL A 316 -8.27 -5.10 15.62
CA VAL A 316 -8.43 -3.65 15.75
C VAL A 316 -7.77 -2.95 14.58
N THR A 317 -6.45 -3.06 14.42
CA THR A 317 -5.74 -2.15 13.51
C THR A 317 -6.02 -2.45 12.04
N LEU A 318 -5.76 -3.70 11.59
CA LEU A 318 -6.05 -4.11 10.22
C LEU A 318 -7.53 -3.99 9.90
N SER A 319 -8.39 -4.55 10.76
CA SER A 319 -9.85 -4.51 10.56
C SER A 319 -10.39 -3.09 10.43
N GLN A 320 -10.06 -2.20 11.37
CA GLN A 320 -10.57 -0.84 11.31
C GLN A 320 -10.03 -0.10 10.08
N GLY A 321 -8.74 -0.20 9.79
CA GLY A 321 -8.16 0.47 8.64
C GLY A 321 -8.78 0.04 7.31
N THR A 322 -8.79 -1.27 7.03
CA THR A 322 -9.16 -1.78 5.69
C THR A 322 -10.65 -2.04 5.52
N ASN A 323 -11.33 -2.41 6.61
CA ASN A 323 -12.72 -2.86 6.58
C ASN A 323 -13.68 -1.85 7.20
N ASP A 324 -13.20 -0.85 7.96
CA ASP A 324 -14.02 0.27 8.43
C ASP A 324 -13.83 1.51 7.55
N TYR A 325 -12.65 2.12 7.65
CA TYR A 325 -12.34 3.45 7.10
C TYR A 325 -12.12 3.48 5.60
N PHE A 326 -11.42 2.49 5.04
CA PHE A 326 -11.29 2.36 3.59
C PHE A 326 -12.59 1.98 2.85
N GLN A 327 -13.67 1.70 3.58
CA GLN A 327 -14.99 1.46 2.99
C GLN A 327 -15.87 2.71 2.94
N THR A 328 -15.32 3.89 3.28
CA THR A 328 -16.03 5.17 3.18
C THR A 328 -16.45 5.47 1.74
N ASP A 329 -17.63 6.06 1.57
CA ASP A 329 -18.08 6.64 0.30
C ASP A 329 -17.40 8.00 0.10
N PHE A 330 -16.13 7.95 -0.34
CA PHE A 330 -15.28 9.13 -0.45
C PHE A 330 -15.83 10.20 -1.38
N ALA A 331 -16.52 9.80 -2.46
CA ALA A 331 -17.17 10.73 -3.39
C ALA A 331 -18.28 11.56 -2.71
N ALA A 332 -18.93 11.01 -1.68
CA ALA A 332 -19.95 11.70 -0.89
C ALA A 332 -19.39 12.42 0.36
N ALA A 333 -18.08 12.35 0.60
CA ALA A 333 -17.46 12.77 1.86
C ALA A 333 -16.57 14.03 1.75
N LEU A 334 -16.77 14.87 0.73
CA LEU A 334 -15.99 16.10 0.52
C LEU A 334 -16.46 17.31 1.35
N ASP A 335 -17.54 17.18 2.12
CA ASP A 335 -18.01 18.24 3.01
C ASP A 335 -17.09 18.42 4.22
N GLN A 336 -16.95 19.66 4.69
CA GLN A 336 -16.23 20.00 5.92
C GLN A 336 -16.75 19.17 7.10
N GLU A 337 -15.87 18.50 7.83
CA GLU A 337 -16.30 17.75 9.00
C GLU A 337 -16.55 18.69 10.19
N GLY A 338 -17.80 19.10 10.36
CA GLY A 338 -18.22 19.96 11.47
C GLY A 338 -17.56 21.34 11.44
N THR A 339 -16.46 21.51 12.18
CA THR A 339 -15.66 22.76 12.23
C THR A 339 -14.17 22.50 12.01
N LYS A 340 -13.82 21.30 11.53
CA LYS A 340 -12.45 20.85 11.34
C LYS A 340 -11.85 21.43 10.07
N ASN A 341 -10.54 21.30 9.94
CA ASN A 341 -9.82 21.82 8.78
C ASN A 341 -9.74 20.84 7.60
N TYR A 342 -10.55 19.80 7.62
CA TYR A 342 -10.50 18.71 6.66
C TYR A 342 -11.93 18.28 6.34
N THR A 343 -12.09 17.61 5.20
CA THR A 343 -13.33 16.96 4.82
C THR A 343 -13.52 15.65 5.59
N ALA A 344 -14.75 15.13 5.63
CA ALA A 344 -15.00 13.83 6.25
C ALA A 344 -14.21 12.69 5.58
N GLY A 345 -14.07 12.73 4.25
CA GLY A 345 -13.32 11.73 3.49
C GLY A 345 -11.82 11.79 3.79
N GLU A 346 -11.24 12.98 3.86
CA GLU A 346 -9.85 13.14 4.29
C GLU A 346 -9.61 12.56 5.69
N HIS A 347 -10.53 12.81 6.63
CA HIS A 347 -10.42 12.30 7.99
C HIS A 347 -10.53 10.77 8.06
N ASP A 348 -11.49 10.17 7.35
CA ASP A 348 -11.63 8.72 7.33
C ASP A 348 -10.38 8.04 6.74
N PHE A 349 -9.82 8.61 5.67
CA PHE A 349 -8.57 8.12 5.09
C PHE A 349 -7.39 8.24 6.06
N ASP A 350 -7.28 9.37 6.76
CA ASP A 350 -6.29 9.59 7.82
C ASP A 350 -6.45 8.56 8.96
N GLU A 351 -7.69 8.23 9.36
CA GLU A 351 -7.95 7.21 10.38
C GLU A 351 -7.51 5.81 9.92
N ALA A 352 -7.59 5.49 8.62
CA ALA A 352 -7.00 4.25 8.09
C ALA A 352 -5.47 4.25 8.20
N PHE A 353 -4.81 5.35 7.79
CA PHE A 353 -3.36 5.52 7.91
C PHE A 353 -2.88 5.41 9.38
N GLY A 354 -3.60 6.05 10.31
CA GLY A 354 -3.27 5.98 11.73
C GLY A 354 -3.30 4.56 12.30
N TYR A 355 -4.19 3.68 11.80
CA TYR A 355 -4.19 2.28 12.21
C TYR A 355 -3.05 1.46 11.57
N PHE A 356 -2.61 1.79 10.37
CA PHE A 356 -1.42 1.16 9.79
C PHE A 356 -0.19 1.37 10.69
N GLY A 357 -0.09 2.56 11.29
CA GLY A 357 0.85 2.86 12.37
C GLY A 357 2.21 3.34 11.88
N ALA A 358 2.32 3.79 10.64
CA ALA A 358 3.55 4.37 10.12
C ALA A 358 3.83 5.76 10.73
N ALA A 359 5.12 6.13 10.80
CA ALA A 359 5.50 7.53 10.99
C ALA A 359 5.12 8.34 9.74
N ARG A 360 4.93 9.66 9.84
CA ARG A 360 4.51 10.48 8.69
C ARG A 360 5.56 10.53 7.59
N ASP A 361 6.84 10.42 7.95
CA ASP A 361 7.98 10.38 7.06
C ASP A 361 8.48 8.94 6.84
N HIS A 362 7.59 7.94 6.83
CA HIS A 362 7.98 6.52 6.83
C HIS A 362 8.95 6.14 5.70
N ASN A 363 8.75 6.70 4.51
CA ASN A 363 9.63 6.46 3.35
C ASN A 363 11.06 7.00 3.54
N SER A 364 11.30 7.82 4.55
CA SER A 364 12.66 8.24 4.93
C SER A 364 13.39 7.19 5.75
N TYR A 365 12.71 6.17 6.28
CA TYR A 365 13.31 5.07 7.02
C TYR A 365 13.80 3.99 6.07
N THR A 366 14.95 3.40 6.39
CA THR A 366 15.29 2.05 5.89
C THR A 366 14.49 1.00 6.67
N ASP A 367 14.35 -0.21 6.11
CA ASP A 367 13.68 -1.32 6.80
C ASP A 367 14.31 -1.66 8.16
N ASP A 368 15.63 -1.53 8.28
CA ASP A 368 16.36 -1.70 9.55
C ASP A 368 15.90 -0.70 10.62
N GLU A 369 15.70 0.56 10.21
CA GLU A 369 15.33 1.68 11.07
C GLU A 369 13.87 1.58 11.48
N ALA A 370 12.97 1.37 10.51
CA ALA A 370 11.53 1.19 10.74
C ALA A 370 11.27 -0.03 11.63
N ALA A 371 11.99 -1.15 11.42
CA ALA A 371 11.91 -2.33 12.28
C ALA A 371 12.52 -2.13 13.68
N GLY A 372 13.24 -1.03 13.91
CA GLY A 372 13.98 -0.75 15.14
C GLY A 372 15.08 -1.77 15.43
N LYS A 373 15.75 -2.24 14.37
CA LYS A 373 16.81 -3.27 14.39
C LYS A 373 18.19 -2.75 14.01
N GLY A 374 18.33 -1.48 13.63
CA GLY A 374 19.61 -0.87 13.28
C GLY A 374 19.41 0.37 12.43
N GLY A 375 20.51 0.91 11.89
CA GLY A 375 20.49 2.04 10.96
C GLY A 375 21.23 3.28 11.45
N ARG A 376 20.85 4.45 10.92
CA ARG A 376 21.45 5.75 11.24
C ARG A 376 21.22 6.11 12.71
N ASP A 377 22.14 6.89 13.25
CA ASP A 377 22.01 7.46 14.61
C ASP A 377 20.76 8.36 14.66
N GLY A 378 19.93 8.19 15.69
CA GLY A 378 18.63 8.85 15.81
C GLY A 378 17.48 8.26 14.99
N TRP A 379 17.72 7.21 14.19
CA TRP A 379 16.68 6.50 13.40
C TRP A 379 16.53 5.03 13.81
N SER A 380 17.56 4.45 14.44
CA SER A 380 17.72 2.99 14.56
C SER A 380 16.72 2.26 15.47
N ASN A 381 15.77 3.00 16.06
CA ASN A 381 14.92 2.49 17.13
C ASN A 381 13.44 2.38 16.75
N GLY A 382 13.08 2.63 15.48
CA GLY A 382 11.68 2.65 15.02
C GLY A 382 10.98 3.99 15.27
N TYR A 383 11.76 5.06 15.38
CA TYR A 383 11.30 6.45 15.48
C TYR A 383 12.43 7.40 15.09
N HIS A 384 12.07 8.66 14.81
CA HIS A 384 13.00 9.74 14.53
C HIS A 384 12.38 11.08 14.94
N ASP A 385 13.16 11.93 15.62
CA ASP A 385 12.79 13.34 15.89
C ASP A 385 12.94 14.15 14.60
N THR A 386 11.95 14.04 13.72
CA THR A 386 11.95 14.63 12.39
C THR A 386 11.90 16.15 12.46
N ASN A 387 11.23 16.71 13.48
CA ASN A 387 11.07 18.15 13.62
C ASN A 387 12.23 18.82 14.40
N GLY A 388 13.05 18.04 15.11
CA GLY A 388 14.27 18.47 15.81
C GLY A 388 14.02 19.20 17.13
N ASP A 389 12.88 19.00 17.79
CA ASP A 389 12.54 19.63 19.06
C ASP A 389 13.06 18.88 20.30
N GLY A 390 13.58 17.66 20.10
CA GLY A 390 14.14 16.79 21.14
C GLY A 390 13.13 15.89 21.84
N ASP A 391 11.85 15.96 21.45
CA ASP A 391 10.78 15.06 21.88
C ASP A 391 10.42 14.12 20.72
N ILE A 392 9.78 12.97 21.03
CA ILE A 392 9.23 12.06 20.02
C ILE A 392 7.71 12.12 20.07
N ASP A 393 7.09 12.63 19.00
CA ASP A 393 5.63 12.65 18.85
C ASP A 393 5.11 11.28 18.37
N LEU A 394 4.42 10.56 19.25
CA LEU A 394 3.81 9.26 18.93
C LEU A 394 2.80 9.33 17.77
N ARG A 395 2.27 10.50 17.44
CA ARG A 395 1.33 10.66 16.33
C ARG A 395 2.05 10.81 15.00
N SER A 396 3.32 11.22 14.95
CA SER A 396 3.98 11.51 13.66
C SER A 396 5.34 10.88 13.47
N GLU A 397 6.04 10.51 14.53
CA GLU A 397 7.48 10.22 14.51
C GLU A 397 7.81 8.79 14.95
N PHE A 398 6.81 7.99 15.33
CA PHE A 398 6.98 6.63 15.83
C PHE A 398 6.31 5.60 14.92
N VAL A 399 7.00 4.48 14.68
CA VAL A 399 6.49 3.36 13.87
C VAL A 399 5.88 2.28 14.78
N PHE A 400 4.56 2.14 14.72
CA PHE A 400 3.76 1.18 15.47
C PHE A 400 3.41 -0.09 14.70
N GLY A 401 3.01 -1.12 15.45
CA GLY A 401 2.15 -2.20 14.99
C GLY A 401 2.57 -2.85 13.67
N ASN A 402 1.66 -2.77 12.69
CA ASN A 402 1.81 -3.47 11.43
C ASN A 402 2.83 -2.80 10.49
N ALA A 403 2.93 -1.46 10.44
CA ALA A 403 4.00 -0.79 9.70
C ALA A 403 5.41 -1.29 10.10
N GLN A 404 5.65 -1.46 11.41
CA GLN A 404 6.90 -2.05 11.89
C GLN A 404 7.07 -3.52 11.48
N ASN A 405 5.98 -4.30 11.39
CA ASN A 405 6.04 -5.69 10.97
C ASN A 405 6.34 -5.83 9.48
N CYS A 406 5.84 -4.92 8.65
CA CYS A 406 6.15 -4.88 7.22
C CYS A 406 7.65 -4.67 7.02
N ALA A 407 8.24 -3.70 7.72
CA ALA A 407 9.68 -3.46 7.67
C ALA A 407 10.48 -4.69 8.14
N LYS A 408 9.96 -5.47 9.10
CA LYS A 408 10.62 -6.73 9.50
C LYS A 408 10.59 -7.79 8.40
N ARG A 409 9.52 -7.84 7.59
CA ARG A 409 9.38 -8.81 6.49
C ARG A 409 10.23 -8.41 5.29
N ASP A 410 10.28 -7.13 4.96
CA ASP A 410 11.14 -6.57 3.91
C ASP A 410 12.63 -6.78 4.24
N ARG A 411 13.03 -6.49 5.49
CA ARG A 411 14.39 -6.80 5.97
C ARG A 411 14.74 -8.29 5.88
N GLY A 412 13.74 -9.18 6.02
CA GLY A 412 13.91 -10.63 5.90
C GLY A 412 14.20 -11.10 4.48
N THR A 413 13.86 -10.30 3.46
CA THR A 413 13.97 -10.68 2.04
C THR A 413 14.96 -9.84 1.25
N ALA A 414 15.55 -8.79 1.84
CA ALA A 414 16.48 -7.87 1.17
C ALA A 414 17.64 -8.54 0.41
N GLY A 415 18.02 -9.77 0.76
CA GLY A 415 19.06 -10.56 0.09
C GLY A 415 18.57 -11.56 -0.96
N ASN A 416 17.25 -11.73 -1.12
CA ASN A 416 16.63 -12.72 -2.00
C ASN A 416 16.54 -12.20 -3.45
N ALA A 417 16.18 -13.08 -4.39
CA ALA A 417 16.07 -12.72 -5.80
C ALA A 417 14.92 -11.75 -6.08
N ASN A 418 13.81 -11.90 -5.36
CA ASN A 418 12.60 -11.07 -5.46
C ASN A 418 12.25 -10.51 -4.07
N PRO A 419 13.01 -9.52 -3.56
CA PRO A 419 12.74 -8.94 -2.24
C PRO A 419 11.36 -8.29 -2.20
N THR A 420 10.77 -8.25 -1.02
CA THR A 420 9.54 -7.49 -0.75
C THR A 420 9.88 -6.08 -0.34
N ASP A 421 8.94 -5.15 -0.57
CA ASP A 421 9.03 -3.77 -0.11
C ASP A 421 7.64 -3.28 0.34
N TYR A 422 7.02 -4.07 1.22
CA TYR A 422 5.66 -3.81 1.70
C TYR A 422 5.54 -2.49 2.45
N SER A 423 6.60 -2.08 3.15
CA SER A 423 6.64 -0.83 3.91
C SER A 423 6.52 0.38 2.98
N LYS A 424 7.32 0.41 1.91
CA LYS A 424 7.25 1.48 0.91
C LYS A 424 5.99 1.39 0.07
N GLU A 425 5.62 0.21 -0.43
CA GLU A 425 4.45 0.02 -1.29
C GLU A 425 3.16 0.48 -0.59
N ALA A 426 2.98 0.16 0.70
CA ALA A 426 1.83 0.65 1.46
C ALA A 426 1.89 2.17 1.67
N MET A 427 3.06 2.71 2.02
CA MET A 427 3.22 4.14 2.29
C MET A 427 3.00 4.99 1.03
N ASP A 428 3.54 4.58 -0.12
CA ASP A 428 3.34 5.25 -1.41
C ASP A 428 1.84 5.31 -1.76
N ALA A 429 1.11 4.21 -1.54
CA ALA A 429 -0.33 4.18 -1.77
C ALA A 429 -1.12 5.09 -0.82
N PHE A 430 -0.70 5.17 0.47
CA PHE A 430 -1.29 6.13 1.41
C PHE A 430 -1.03 7.58 0.99
N LEU A 431 0.17 7.92 0.52
CA LEU A 431 0.54 9.27 0.09
C LEU A 431 -0.24 9.67 -1.18
N ALA A 432 -0.26 8.80 -2.19
CA ALA A 432 -0.99 9.04 -3.44
C ALA A 432 -2.50 9.15 -3.17
N GLY A 433 -3.10 8.19 -2.47
CA GLY A 433 -4.53 8.21 -2.15
C GLY A 433 -4.95 9.45 -1.35
N ARG A 434 -4.12 9.87 -0.38
CA ARG A 434 -4.41 11.06 0.42
C ARG A 434 -4.21 12.35 -0.36
N GLN A 435 -3.27 12.39 -1.31
CA GLN A 435 -3.06 13.52 -2.21
C GLN A 435 -4.26 13.69 -3.16
N ILE A 436 -4.78 12.61 -3.75
CA ILE A 436 -6.01 12.63 -4.55
C ILE A 436 -7.17 13.28 -3.78
N LEU A 437 -7.37 12.87 -2.51
CA LEU A 437 -8.40 13.45 -1.65
C LEU A 437 -8.13 14.92 -1.28
N SER A 438 -6.86 15.30 -1.14
CA SER A 438 -6.45 16.70 -0.93
C SER A 438 -6.85 17.55 -2.13
N ASN A 439 -6.52 17.12 -3.35
CA ASN A 439 -6.87 17.83 -4.59
C ASN A 439 -8.39 17.96 -4.72
N ALA A 440 -9.11 16.85 -4.52
CA ALA A 440 -10.58 16.85 -4.56
C ALA A 440 -11.22 17.79 -3.52
N ALA A 441 -10.63 17.91 -2.32
CA ALA A 441 -11.09 18.85 -1.31
C ALA A 441 -10.87 20.31 -1.72
N HIS A 442 -9.75 20.61 -2.40
CA HIS A 442 -9.45 21.96 -2.90
C HIS A 442 -10.36 22.34 -4.08
N ASP A 443 -10.61 21.40 -4.98
CA ASP A 443 -11.46 21.61 -6.16
C ASP A 443 -12.96 21.56 -5.83
N GLY A 444 -13.32 20.88 -4.72
CA GLY A 444 -14.70 20.65 -4.31
C GLY A 444 -15.41 19.56 -5.14
N GLU A 445 -14.65 18.74 -5.86
CA GLU A 445 -15.14 17.64 -6.68
C GLU A 445 -14.10 16.51 -6.71
N LEU A 446 -14.55 15.26 -6.56
CA LEU A 446 -13.75 14.08 -6.84
C LEU A 446 -14.21 13.55 -8.20
N THR A 447 -13.39 13.73 -9.23
CA THR A 447 -13.73 13.28 -10.59
C THR A 447 -13.83 11.75 -10.63
N GLU A 448 -14.51 11.20 -11.65
CA GLU A 448 -14.62 9.74 -11.81
C GLU A 448 -13.25 9.07 -11.98
N GLU A 449 -12.32 9.76 -12.63
CA GLU A 449 -10.94 9.30 -12.84
C GLU A 449 -10.15 9.29 -11.53
N ALA A 450 -10.16 10.41 -10.79
CA ALA A 450 -9.56 10.52 -9.48
C ALA A 450 -10.18 9.54 -8.46
N HIS A 451 -11.50 9.33 -8.51
CA HIS A 451 -12.15 8.32 -7.69
C HIS A 451 -11.66 6.90 -8.02
N THR A 452 -11.50 6.58 -9.30
CA THR A 452 -10.96 5.28 -9.73
C THR A 452 -9.52 5.10 -9.24
N ALA A 453 -8.68 6.14 -9.37
CA ALA A 453 -7.30 6.13 -8.88
C ALA A 453 -7.23 5.99 -7.35
N LEU A 454 -8.07 6.73 -6.62
CA LEU A 454 -8.18 6.63 -5.15
C LEU A 454 -8.52 5.20 -4.72
N MET A 455 -9.52 4.58 -5.35
CA MET A 455 -9.90 3.20 -5.02
C MET A 455 -8.79 2.20 -5.35
N ALA A 456 -8.01 2.44 -6.40
CA ALA A 456 -6.82 1.63 -6.71
C ALA A 456 -5.74 1.76 -5.62
N GLN A 457 -5.47 2.98 -5.13
CA GLN A 457 -4.52 3.20 -4.04
C GLN A 457 -5.00 2.57 -2.72
N ILE A 458 -6.29 2.66 -2.41
CA ILE A 458 -6.89 1.97 -1.26
C ILE A 458 -6.70 0.45 -1.37
N GLU A 459 -6.93 -0.13 -2.54
CA GLU A 459 -6.73 -1.55 -2.78
C GLU A 459 -5.27 -1.96 -2.61
N ILE A 460 -4.31 -1.18 -3.15
CA ILE A 460 -2.87 -1.41 -2.97
C ILE A 460 -2.51 -1.36 -1.49
N ALA A 461 -2.87 -0.29 -0.78
CA ALA A 461 -2.55 -0.12 0.64
C ALA A 461 -3.11 -1.27 1.49
N ALA A 462 -4.37 -1.66 1.27
CA ALA A 462 -5.03 -2.72 2.03
C ALA A 462 -4.45 -4.12 1.72
N LYS A 463 -4.23 -4.45 0.45
CA LYS A 463 -3.65 -5.74 0.04
C LYS A 463 -2.22 -5.88 0.53
N THR A 464 -1.41 -4.83 0.42
CA THR A 464 -0.02 -4.84 0.88
C THR A 464 0.08 -4.96 2.39
N TRP A 465 -0.78 -4.26 3.13
CA TRP A 465 -0.88 -4.41 4.58
C TRP A 465 -1.25 -5.85 4.97
N GLU A 466 -2.27 -6.45 4.37
CA GLU A 466 -2.64 -7.83 4.68
C GLU A 466 -1.56 -8.85 4.27
N ARG A 467 -0.91 -8.67 3.11
CA ARG A 467 0.24 -9.48 2.68
C ARG A 467 1.36 -9.45 3.72
N CYS A 468 1.66 -8.28 4.28
CA CYS A 468 2.64 -8.13 5.35
C CYS A 468 2.24 -8.91 6.63
N VAL A 469 0.95 -8.92 7.01
CA VAL A 469 0.46 -9.75 8.11
C VAL A 469 0.59 -11.24 7.78
N ALA A 470 0.18 -11.67 6.59
CA ALA A 470 0.28 -13.07 6.15
C ALA A 470 1.74 -13.56 6.04
N ALA A 471 2.66 -12.73 5.54
CA ALA A 471 4.09 -13.01 5.54
C ALA A 471 4.65 -13.15 6.97
N THR A 472 4.10 -12.40 7.92
CA THR A 472 4.43 -12.53 9.34
C THR A 472 3.91 -13.86 9.91
N VAL A 473 2.74 -14.34 9.48
CA VAL A 473 2.26 -15.69 9.83
C VAL A 473 3.20 -16.77 9.27
N VAL A 474 3.63 -16.65 8.01
CA VAL A 474 4.58 -17.58 7.39
C VAL A 474 5.91 -17.64 8.16
N HIS A 475 6.47 -16.48 8.52
CA HIS A 475 7.66 -16.39 9.37
C HIS A 475 7.50 -17.19 10.67
N TYR A 476 6.37 -17.01 11.37
CA TYR A 476 6.16 -17.71 12.63
C TYR A 476 5.77 -19.19 12.48
N ILE A 477 5.24 -19.61 11.32
CA ILE A 477 5.17 -21.04 10.99
C ILE A 477 6.59 -21.63 10.93
N ASN A 478 7.51 -20.95 10.26
CA ASN A 478 8.89 -21.42 10.10
C ASN A 478 9.62 -21.48 11.45
N ASP A 479 9.50 -20.44 12.28
CA ASP A 479 10.07 -20.41 13.63
C ASP A 479 9.47 -21.51 14.53
N THR A 480 8.14 -21.70 14.51
CA THR A 480 7.48 -22.77 15.29
C THR A 480 7.99 -24.15 14.88
N ILE A 481 8.12 -24.42 13.57
CA ILE A 481 8.67 -25.69 13.07
C ILE A 481 10.12 -25.86 13.52
N ALA A 482 10.92 -24.79 13.50
CA ALA A 482 12.31 -24.83 13.94
C ALA A 482 12.42 -25.17 15.44
N ASP A 483 11.63 -24.53 16.30
CA ASP A 483 11.62 -24.79 17.75
C ASP A 483 11.20 -26.24 18.07
N MET A 484 10.21 -26.77 17.34
CA MET A 484 9.78 -28.16 17.45
C MET A 484 10.88 -29.15 17.01
N GLY A 485 11.76 -28.74 16.09
CA GLY A 485 12.90 -29.54 15.63
C GLY A 485 13.93 -29.83 16.73
N ASP A 486 13.96 -29.01 17.79
CA ASP A 486 14.87 -29.16 18.93
C ASP A 486 14.33 -30.10 20.02
N TYR A 487 13.09 -30.58 19.90
CA TYR A 487 12.51 -31.52 20.85
C TYR A 487 13.36 -32.80 21.02
N GLN A 488 13.42 -33.31 22.25
CA GLN A 488 13.96 -34.62 22.59
C GLN A 488 12.84 -35.52 23.10
N ALA A 489 11.87 -35.79 22.20
CA ALA A 489 10.61 -36.47 22.51
C ALA A 489 10.80 -37.68 23.46
N PRO A 490 10.08 -37.74 24.60
CA PRO A 490 8.90 -36.94 24.94
C PRO A 490 9.20 -35.62 25.69
N ASN A 491 10.44 -35.09 25.65
CA ASN A 491 10.87 -33.95 26.45
C ASN A 491 11.24 -32.75 25.57
N PHE A 492 11.04 -31.54 26.09
CA PHE A 492 11.63 -30.33 25.52
C PHE A 492 13.15 -30.34 25.70
N ALA A 493 13.90 -29.65 24.84
CA ALA A 493 15.36 -29.58 24.99
C ALA A 493 15.75 -28.99 26.36
N ASP A 494 15.12 -27.88 26.71
CA ASP A 494 15.21 -27.13 27.96
C ASP A 494 13.98 -26.21 28.11
N LEU A 495 13.99 -25.31 29.10
CA LEU A 495 12.91 -24.36 29.32
C LEU A 495 12.83 -23.30 28.22
N ASP A 496 13.97 -22.87 27.68
CA ASP A 496 14.01 -21.81 26.67
C ASP A 496 13.36 -22.32 25.38
N ASN A 497 13.65 -23.56 24.96
CA ASN A 497 12.99 -24.21 23.84
C ASN A 497 11.46 -24.27 23.97
N PHE A 498 10.92 -24.57 25.16
CA PHE A 498 9.46 -24.54 25.39
C PHE A 498 8.90 -23.12 25.28
N LEU A 499 9.57 -22.13 25.87
CA LEU A 499 9.12 -20.75 25.86
C LEU A 499 9.19 -20.11 24.47
N ASP A 500 10.24 -20.42 23.69
CA ASP A 500 10.37 -19.96 22.31
C ASP A 500 9.26 -20.58 21.43
N MET A 501 9.03 -21.89 21.55
CA MET A 501 7.92 -22.55 20.84
C MET A 501 6.56 -21.93 21.20
N ALA A 502 6.26 -21.77 22.50
CA ALA A 502 4.99 -21.20 22.95
C ALA A 502 4.80 -19.76 22.45
N LYS A 503 5.88 -18.98 22.45
CA LYS A 503 5.91 -17.61 21.95
C LYS A 503 5.65 -17.57 20.44
N HIS A 504 6.42 -18.30 19.64
CA HIS A 504 6.28 -18.26 18.17
C HIS A 504 4.95 -18.85 17.70
N TRP A 505 4.46 -19.91 18.35
CA TRP A 505 3.12 -20.44 18.07
C TRP A 505 2.03 -19.41 18.40
N GLY A 506 2.14 -18.72 19.54
CA GLY A 506 1.20 -17.65 19.91
C GLY A 506 1.22 -16.47 18.93
N GLU A 507 2.41 -16.09 18.42
CA GLU A 507 2.54 -15.06 17.39
C GLU A 507 1.93 -15.51 16.04
N MET A 508 2.21 -16.76 15.63
CA MET A 508 1.64 -17.38 14.43
C MET A 508 0.11 -17.36 14.47
N LYS A 509 -0.50 -17.96 15.50
CA LYS A 509 -1.96 -18.10 15.60
C LYS A 509 -2.64 -16.75 15.76
N GLY A 510 -2.09 -15.86 16.59
CA GLY A 510 -2.67 -14.54 16.83
C GLY A 510 -2.72 -13.67 15.57
N PHE A 511 -1.68 -13.68 14.72
CA PHE A 511 -1.72 -12.99 13.43
C PHE A 511 -2.62 -13.70 12.41
N ALA A 512 -2.60 -15.04 12.37
CA ALA A 512 -3.40 -15.82 11.42
C ALA A 512 -4.90 -15.56 11.57
N LEU A 513 -5.39 -15.44 12.82
CA LEU A 513 -6.77 -15.06 13.11
C LEU A 513 -7.12 -13.67 12.56
N GLY A 514 -6.14 -12.80 12.32
CA GLY A 514 -6.32 -11.47 11.74
C GLY A 514 -6.65 -11.46 10.24
N LEU A 515 -6.32 -12.53 9.52
CA LEU A 515 -6.51 -12.62 8.05
C LEU A 515 -7.99 -12.69 7.65
N GLN A 516 -8.91 -12.80 8.61
CA GLN A 516 -10.34 -12.81 8.36
C GLN A 516 -11.01 -11.43 8.44
N PHE A 517 -10.24 -10.34 8.52
CA PHE A 517 -10.80 -9.02 8.79
C PHE A 517 -10.68 -8.00 7.67
N SER A 518 -9.95 -8.31 6.60
CA SER A 518 -9.77 -7.41 5.47
C SER A 518 -10.75 -7.75 4.33
N PRO A 519 -11.39 -6.75 3.69
CA PRO A 519 -12.29 -6.99 2.56
C PRO A 519 -11.54 -7.34 1.27
N PHE A 520 -10.24 -7.02 1.20
CA PHE A 520 -9.36 -7.31 0.07
C PHE A 520 -8.60 -8.63 0.24
N SER A 521 -9.00 -9.43 1.23
CA SER A 521 -8.40 -10.72 1.48
C SER A 521 -8.68 -11.66 0.31
N PRO A 522 -7.66 -12.41 -0.19
CA PRO A 522 -7.86 -13.41 -1.24
C PRO A 522 -8.85 -14.50 -0.82
N PHE A 523 -9.04 -14.72 0.49
CA PHE A 523 -10.03 -15.65 1.04
C PHE A 523 -11.48 -15.13 0.96
N ARG A 524 -11.69 -13.85 0.61
CA ARG A 524 -13.00 -13.21 0.52
C ARG A 524 -13.32 -12.66 -0.86
N ASP A 525 -12.37 -11.98 -1.50
CA ASP A 525 -12.63 -11.21 -2.71
C ASP A 525 -12.64 -12.07 -3.99
N GLY A 526 -12.16 -13.32 -3.90
CA GLY A 526 -12.08 -14.24 -5.02
C GLY A 526 -11.01 -13.85 -6.06
N SER A 527 -10.02 -13.05 -5.66
CA SER A 527 -8.91 -12.61 -6.51
C SER A 527 -7.98 -13.74 -6.93
N VAL A 528 -7.91 -14.83 -6.17
CA VAL A 528 -7.08 -16.01 -6.47
C VAL A 528 -7.97 -17.22 -6.73
N GLU A 529 -7.80 -17.86 -7.89
CA GLU A 529 -8.62 -19.00 -8.30
C GLU A 529 -8.44 -20.19 -7.34
N GLY A 530 -9.55 -20.65 -6.76
CA GLY A 530 -9.55 -21.81 -5.86
C GLY A 530 -9.10 -21.50 -4.44
N ILE A 531 -9.07 -20.21 -4.05
CA ILE A 531 -8.86 -19.76 -2.68
C ILE A 531 -10.17 -19.13 -2.18
N ASP A 532 -10.67 -19.60 -1.05
CA ASP A 532 -11.85 -19.05 -0.38
C ASP A 532 -11.78 -19.16 1.15
N VAL A 533 -12.84 -18.75 1.84
CA VAL A 533 -12.90 -18.77 3.32
C VAL A 533 -12.73 -20.18 3.93
N ALA A 534 -13.06 -21.25 3.19
CA ALA A 534 -12.85 -22.61 3.66
C ALA A 534 -11.36 -22.98 3.67
N ASP A 535 -10.56 -22.40 2.77
CA ASP A 535 -9.10 -22.54 2.80
C ASP A 535 -8.50 -21.82 4.01
N LEU A 536 -9.01 -20.62 4.36
CA LEU A 536 -8.61 -19.94 5.59
C LEU A 536 -8.98 -20.74 6.84
N SER A 537 -10.20 -21.30 6.89
CA SER A 537 -10.62 -22.21 7.97
C SER A 537 -9.66 -23.39 8.07
N THR A 538 -9.31 -24.00 6.94
CA THR A 538 -8.36 -25.12 6.91
C THR A 538 -6.98 -24.72 7.43
N VAL A 539 -6.46 -23.54 7.06
CA VAL A 539 -5.20 -23.01 7.59
C VAL A 539 -5.26 -22.88 9.12
N LEU A 540 -6.34 -22.31 9.65
CA LEU A 540 -6.52 -22.10 11.10
C LEU A 540 -6.70 -23.42 11.86
N ASP A 541 -7.38 -24.40 11.26
CA ASP A 541 -7.59 -25.74 11.82
C ASP A 541 -6.27 -26.54 11.87
N LEU A 542 -5.44 -26.45 10.82
CA LEU A 542 -4.11 -27.07 10.77
C LEU A 542 -3.17 -26.51 11.85
N MET A 543 -3.31 -25.22 12.21
CA MET A 543 -2.59 -24.64 13.34
C MET A 543 -3.15 -25.11 14.69
N GLY A 544 -4.45 -25.41 14.78
CA GLY A 544 -5.14 -25.77 16.02
C GLY A 544 -5.22 -24.61 17.04
N ASP A 545 -5.73 -24.92 18.23
CA ASP A 545 -5.90 -23.97 19.35
C ASP A 545 -4.82 -24.11 20.44
N ALA A 546 -3.85 -25.01 20.22
CA ALA A 546 -2.60 -25.13 20.97
C ALA A 546 -1.55 -25.84 20.09
N PRO A 547 -0.24 -25.63 20.34
CA PRO A 547 0.81 -26.39 19.66
C PRO A 547 0.81 -27.87 20.08
N VAL A 548 1.40 -28.73 19.25
CA VAL A 548 1.79 -30.08 19.68
C VAL A 548 3.07 -29.99 20.52
N LEU A 549 2.99 -30.49 21.75
CA LEU A 549 4.09 -30.50 22.72
C LEU A 549 5.07 -31.65 22.46
N ALA A 550 6.22 -31.60 23.14
CA ALA A 550 7.26 -32.60 22.99
C ALA A 550 6.83 -34.04 23.37
N ASP A 551 5.80 -34.19 24.22
CA ASP A 551 5.20 -35.49 24.56
C ASP A 551 4.14 -35.96 23.55
N GLY A 552 3.91 -35.18 22.50
CA GLY A 552 2.92 -35.39 21.45
C GLY A 552 1.50 -34.96 21.80
N SER A 553 1.26 -34.43 23.01
CA SER A 553 -0.06 -33.94 23.37
C SER A 553 -0.38 -32.59 22.71
N GLN A 554 -1.66 -32.31 22.51
CA GLN A 554 -2.15 -31.04 21.99
C GLN A 554 -3.37 -30.60 22.79
N ALA A 555 -3.39 -29.38 23.33
CA ALA A 555 -4.48 -28.87 24.16
C ALA A 555 -4.93 -29.84 25.28
N GLY A 556 -3.96 -30.49 25.93
CA GLY A 556 -4.21 -31.48 26.99
C GLY A 556 -4.72 -32.85 26.51
N VAL A 557 -4.84 -33.08 25.21
CA VAL A 557 -5.21 -34.37 24.60
C VAL A 557 -3.94 -35.18 24.29
N PRO A 558 -3.77 -36.39 24.84
CA PRO A 558 -2.61 -37.24 24.55
C PRO A 558 -2.54 -37.69 23.07
N PRO A 559 -1.34 -37.94 22.52
CA PRO A 559 -1.19 -38.37 21.13
C PRO A 559 -1.83 -39.73 20.86
N THR A 560 -2.34 -39.91 19.64
CA THR A 560 -2.58 -41.23 19.09
C THR A 560 -1.30 -41.78 18.46
N GLY A 561 -0.69 -42.81 19.05
CA GLY A 561 0.59 -43.34 18.58
C GLY A 561 1.75 -42.89 19.46
N THR A 562 2.91 -42.67 18.86
CA THR A 562 4.09 -42.13 19.56
C THR A 562 4.11 -40.60 19.53
N ALA A 563 4.82 -39.99 20.49
CA ALA A 563 5.03 -38.55 20.53
C ALA A 563 5.64 -38.02 19.22
N GLN A 564 6.65 -38.71 18.70
CA GLN A 564 7.31 -38.33 17.45
C GLN A 564 6.36 -38.36 16.25
N GLU A 565 5.50 -39.37 16.15
CA GLU A 565 4.51 -39.45 15.05
C GLU A 565 3.52 -38.28 15.10
N ALA A 566 3.13 -37.82 16.30
CA ALA A 566 2.26 -36.65 16.46
C ALA A 566 2.98 -35.35 16.10
N ILE A 567 4.25 -35.19 16.53
CA ILE A 567 5.10 -34.04 16.17
C ILE A 567 5.29 -33.97 14.65
N ASP A 568 5.67 -35.07 14.02
CA ASP A 568 5.91 -35.13 12.57
C ASP A 568 4.62 -34.81 11.78
N ALA A 569 3.45 -35.27 12.26
CA ALA A 569 2.17 -34.96 11.65
C ALA A 569 1.84 -33.47 11.73
N TYR A 570 2.02 -32.86 12.91
CA TYR A 570 1.73 -31.44 13.09
C TYR A 570 2.69 -30.53 12.31
N VAL A 571 3.97 -30.89 12.21
CA VAL A 571 4.91 -30.20 11.31
C VAL A 571 4.43 -30.27 9.86
N ALA A 572 3.89 -31.41 9.41
CA ALA A 572 3.31 -31.53 8.07
C ALA A 572 2.06 -30.64 7.90
N ASP A 573 1.23 -30.53 8.94
CA ASP A 573 0.05 -29.65 8.95
C ASP A 573 0.45 -28.18 8.85
N LEU A 574 1.47 -27.74 9.61
CA LEU A 574 2.00 -26.37 9.52
C LEU A 574 2.62 -26.08 8.15
N ILE A 575 3.33 -27.03 7.54
CA ILE A 575 3.84 -26.90 6.17
C ILE A 575 2.69 -26.77 5.16
N ALA A 576 1.59 -27.51 5.35
CA ALA A 576 0.41 -27.39 4.49
C ALA A 576 -0.27 -26.02 4.65
N ALA A 577 -0.43 -25.52 5.89
CA ALA A 577 -0.95 -24.18 6.17
C ALA A 577 -0.09 -23.09 5.48
N ARG A 578 1.25 -23.19 5.60
CA ARG A 578 2.19 -22.30 4.91
C ARG A 578 2.03 -22.35 3.39
N GLY A 579 1.83 -23.53 2.81
CA GLY A 579 1.63 -23.72 1.37
C GLY A 579 0.34 -23.06 0.86
N THR A 580 -0.75 -23.14 1.64
CA THR A 580 -2.00 -22.43 1.33
C THR A 580 -1.80 -20.92 1.37
N LEU A 581 -1.14 -20.39 2.41
CA LEU A 581 -0.83 -18.95 2.51
C LEU A 581 0.06 -18.48 1.34
N GLN A 582 1.08 -19.26 0.98
CA GLN A 582 1.92 -18.96 -0.18
C GLN A 582 1.09 -18.86 -1.47
N THR A 583 0.13 -19.77 -1.67
CA THR A 583 -0.73 -19.76 -2.85
C THR A 583 -1.69 -18.58 -2.81
N ALA A 584 -2.35 -18.35 -1.67
CA ALA A 584 -3.35 -17.29 -1.50
C ALA A 584 -2.81 -15.89 -1.71
N TYR A 585 -1.57 -15.62 -1.28
CA TYR A 585 -0.96 -14.30 -1.42
C TYR A 585 0.09 -14.22 -2.54
N GLU A 586 0.20 -15.29 -3.34
CA GLU A 586 1.15 -15.41 -4.47
C GLU A 586 2.61 -15.11 -4.06
N PHE A 587 2.99 -15.54 -2.86
CA PHE A 587 4.33 -15.26 -2.34
C PHE A 587 5.41 -16.01 -3.11
N ASP A 588 6.53 -15.30 -3.34
CA ASP A 588 7.75 -15.90 -3.87
C ASP A 588 8.24 -17.05 -2.97
N ALA A 589 8.65 -18.15 -3.60
CA ALA A 589 9.02 -19.37 -2.88
C ALA A 589 10.30 -19.23 -2.04
N GLU A 590 11.27 -18.44 -2.50
CA GLU A 590 12.50 -18.16 -1.73
C GLU A 590 12.18 -17.32 -0.50
N ASN A 591 11.29 -16.33 -0.64
CA ASN A 591 10.83 -15.53 0.50
C ASN A 591 10.11 -16.39 1.54
N VAL A 592 9.19 -17.28 1.12
CA VAL A 592 8.47 -18.18 2.03
C VAL A 592 9.40 -19.14 2.78
N GLU A 593 10.48 -19.60 2.15
CA GLU A 593 11.47 -20.48 2.79
C GLU A 593 12.39 -19.72 3.77
N ASN A 594 12.73 -18.46 3.45
CA ASN A 594 13.71 -17.67 4.20
C ASN A 594 13.10 -16.77 5.29
N TRP A 595 11.81 -16.46 5.21
CA TRP A 595 11.11 -15.71 6.27
C TRP A 595 11.16 -16.45 7.58
#